data_AF-A0A7S0RS73-F1
#
_entry.id   AF-A0A7S0RS73-F1
#
_cell.length_a   1.000
_cell.length_b   1.000
_cell.length_c   1.000
_cell.angle_alpha   90.00
_cell.angle_beta   90.00
_cell.angle_gamma   90.00
#
_symmetry.space_group_name_H-M   'P 1'
#
loop_
_entity.id
_entity.type
_entity.pdbx_description
1 polymer ?
#
loop_
_entity_poly.entity_id
_entity_poly.type
_entity_poly.pdbx_seq_one_letter_code
_entity_poly.pdbx_strand_id
1 'polypeptide(L)'
;IIDDYDALLSSDASFLFGRWQGWARQWGNGTAAQAQLEFNARNLITLWGPTGQIRDYAKKEWGGLVRSFYKQRYLLLFRMAQEKLEDPQGGGWNQGQYEDAVLRQVELPWQRDTTTFPSTPEHSAVEVSKAL
;
A
#
# COMPACT_ATOMS: atom_id res chain seq x y z
N ILE A 1 2.70 -15.80 0.10
CA ILE A 1 2.32 -15.22 1.41
C ILE A 1 1.59 -13.88 1.27
N ILE A 2 2.22 -12.77 0.84
CA ILE A 2 1.50 -11.48 0.86
C ILE A 2 0.39 -11.38 -0.20
N ASP A 3 0.55 -12.05 -1.34
CA ASP A 3 -0.49 -12.13 -2.36
C ASP A 3 -1.68 -12.97 -1.88
N ASP A 4 -1.40 -14.08 -1.21
CA ASP A 4 -2.40 -14.91 -0.53
C ASP A 4 -3.18 -14.12 0.53
N TYR A 5 -2.47 -13.27 1.27
CA TYR A 5 -3.09 -12.41 2.27
C TYR A 5 -3.99 -11.35 1.63
N ASP A 6 -3.54 -10.72 0.55
CA ASP A 6 -4.35 -9.77 -0.22
C ASP A 6 -5.61 -10.44 -0.78
N ALA A 7 -5.49 -11.66 -1.31
CA ALA A 7 -6.62 -12.44 -1.83
C ALA A 7 -7.66 -12.74 -0.74
N LEU A 8 -7.22 -13.10 0.47
CA LEU A 8 -8.11 -13.31 1.61
C LEU A 8 -8.83 -12.02 1.99
N LEU A 9 -8.12 -10.90 2.10
CA LEU A 9 -8.73 -9.61 2.42
C LEU A 9 -9.67 -9.12 1.31
N SER A 10 -9.38 -9.42 0.04
CA SER A 10 -10.23 -9.12 -1.12
C SER A 10 -11.52 -9.95 -1.17
N SER A 11 -11.72 -10.91 -0.26
CA SER A 11 -12.91 -11.77 -0.22
C SER A 11 -14.06 -11.25 0.64
N ASP A 12 -13.86 -10.15 1.37
CA ASP A 12 -14.90 -9.54 2.22
C ASP A 12 -14.94 -8.01 2.04
N ALA A 13 -16.17 -7.50 1.91
CA ALA A 13 -16.45 -6.10 1.67
C ALA A 13 -15.87 -5.13 2.73
N SER A 14 -15.68 -5.59 3.96
CA SER A 14 -15.18 -4.81 5.10
C SER A 14 -13.69 -4.51 4.99
N PHE A 15 -12.98 -5.25 4.14
CA PHE A 15 -11.52 -5.17 4.00
C PHE A 15 -11.08 -4.67 2.62
N LEU A 16 -11.94 -3.99 1.86
CA LEU A 16 -11.60 -3.52 0.51
C LEU A 16 -11.10 -2.09 0.50
N PHE A 17 -9.87 -1.87 0.03
CA PHE A 17 -9.35 -0.52 -0.20
C PHE A 17 -10.18 0.24 -1.25
N GLY A 18 -10.71 -0.44 -2.27
CA GLY A 18 -11.54 0.19 -3.29
C GLY A 18 -12.84 0.81 -2.77
N ARG A 19 -13.38 0.31 -1.65
CA ARG A 19 -14.53 0.98 -0.99
C ARG A 19 -14.13 2.30 -0.33
N TRP A 20 -13.04 2.30 0.42
CA TRP A 20 -12.49 3.51 1.03
C TRP A 20 -12.13 4.56 -0.02
N GLN A 21 -11.46 4.15 -1.09
CA GLN A 21 -11.12 5.00 -2.23
C GLN A 21 -12.39 5.56 -2.90
N GLY A 22 -13.37 4.70 -3.18
CA GLY A 22 -14.63 5.10 -3.79
C GLY A 22 -15.39 6.14 -2.96
N TRP A 23 -15.49 5.92 -1.64
CA TRP A 23 -16.10 6.88 -0.73
C TRP A 23 -15.37 8.22 -0.75
N ALA A 24 -14.04 8.24 -0.66
CA ALA A 24 -13.30 9.50 -0.69
C ALA A 24 -13.57 10.31 -1.97
N ARG A 25 -13.59 9.64 -3.13
CA ARG A 25 -13.88 10.30 -4.42
C ARG A 25 -15.31 10.84 -4.50
N GLN A 26 -16.30 10.14 -3.95
CA GLN A 26 -17.71 10.58 -4.01
C GLN A 26 -17.96 11.93 -3.33
N TRP A 27 -17.12 12.33 -2.37
CA TRP A 27 -17.22 13.61 -1.68
C TRP A 27 -16.64 14.79 -2.49
N GLY A 28 -15.97 14.51 -3.61
CA GLY A 28 -15.34 15.53 -4.45
C GLY A 28 -16.27 16.05 -5.55
N ASN A 29 -16.44 17.37 -5.62
CA ASN A 29 -17.14 18.02 -6.73
C ASN A 29 -16.17 18.34 -7.88
N GLY A 30 -16.20 17.51 -8.94
CA GLY A 30 -15.30 17.63 -10.09
C GLY A 30 -13.98 16.87 -9.93
N THR A 31 -13.32 16.59 -11.06
CA THR A 31 -12.16 15.67 -11.14
C THR A 31 -11.01 16.05 -10.23
N ALA A 32 -10.69 17.34 -10.12
CA ALA A 32 -9.62 17.84 -9.26
C ALA A 32 -9.92 17.60 -7.76
N ALA A 33 -11.16 17.88 -7.32
CA ALA A 33 -11.56 17.64 -5.94
C ALA A 33 -11.58 16.14 -5.60
N GLN A 34 -12.04 15.29 -6.53
CA GLN A 34 -12.02 13.83 -6.35
C GLN A 34 -10.60 13.30 -6.17
N ALA A 35 -9.66 13.75 -7.01
CA ALA A 35 -8.26 13.36 -6.91
C ALA A 35 -7.61 13.84 -5.60
N GLN A 36 -7.92 15.06 -5.16
CA GLN A 36 -7.42 15.59 -3.88
C GLN A 36 -7.93 14.80 -2.68
N LEU A 37 -9.21 14.45 -2.66
CA LEU A 37 -9.79 13.65 -1.56
C LEU A 37 -9.29 12.22 -1.57
N GLU A 38 -9.06 11.63 -2.74
CA GLU A 38 -8.38 10.33 -2.83
C GLU A 38 -6.95 10.40 -2.29
N PHE A 39 -6.17 11.42 -2.66
CA PHE A 39 -4.84 11.66 -2.10
C PHE A 39 -4.89 11.75 -0.56
N ASN A 40 -5.83 12.53 -0.02
CA ASN A 40 -6.00 12.66 1.43
C ASN A 40 -6.33 11.30 2.08
N ALA A 41 -7.22 10.52 1.47
CA ALA A 41 -7.64 9.21 1.96
C ALA A 41 -6.50 8.18 1.94
N ARG A 42 -5.64 8.20 0.91
CA ARG A 42 -4.40 7.41 0.82
C ARG A 42 -3.40 7.84 1.89
N ASN A 43 -3.20 9.14 2.04
CA ASN A 43 -2.25 9.70 3.00
C ASN A 43 -2.63 9.35 4.44
N LEU A 44 -3.91 9.48 4.80
CA LEU A 44 -4.42 9.20 6.14
C LEU A 44 -4.10 7.79 6.62
N ILE A 45 -4.16 6.77 5.75
CA ILE A 45 -3.92 5.37 6.15
C ILE A 45 -2.47 4.91 5.96
N THR A 46 -1.58 5.80 5.49
CA THR A 46 -0.16 5.50 5.21
C THR A 46 0.78 6.48 5.91
N LEU A 47 1.11 7.61 5.28
CA LEU A 47 2.15 8.54 5.75
C LEU A 47 1.68 9.51 6.84
N TRP A 48 0.36 9.74 6.95
CA TRP A 48 -0.26 10.65 7.92
C TRP A 48 0.29 12.10 7.85
N GLY A 49 0.93 12.45 6.75
CA GLY A 49 1.55 13.74 6.48
C GLY A 49 2.32 13.72 5.16
N PRO A 50 2.77 14.90 4.66
CA PRO A 50 3.34 15.04 3.32
C PRO A 50 4.64 14.24 3.08
N THR A 51 5.37 13.90 4.14
CA THR A 51 6.65 13.17 4.03
C THR A 51 6.79 12.07 5.08
N GLY A 52 5.67 11.52 5.59
CA GLY A 52 5.73 10.40 6.54
C GLY A 52 5.91 10.82 8.01
N GLN A 53 5.27 11.91 8.44
CA GLN A 53 5.36 12.42 9.81
C GLN A 53 4.97 11.38 10.87
N ILE A 54 3.93 10.59 10.60
CA ILE A 54 3.48 9.51 11.50
C ILE A 54 3.17 8.26 10.68
N ARG A 55 4.20 7.76 9.99
CA ARG A 55 4.14 6.56 9.13
C ARG A 55 3.41 5.39 9.80
N ASP A 56 2.50 4.80 9.05
CA ASP A 56 1.72 3.60 9.39
C ASP A 56 0.84 3.72 10.64
N TYR A 57 0.64 4.92 11.20
CA TYR A 57 -0.16 5.13 12.41
C TYR A 57 -1.59 4.60 12.28
N ALA A 58 -2.25 4.96 11.18
CA ALA A 58 -3.61 4.50 10.88
C ALA A 58 -3.62 3.40 9.82
N LYS A 59 -2.60 2.52 9.83
CA LYS A 59 -2.52 1.40 8.89
C LYS A 59 -3.81 0.58 8.86
N LYS A 60 -4.03 -0.06 7.71
CA LYS A 60 -5.14 -0.98 7.49
C LYS A 60 -4.63 -2.23 6.79
N GLU A 61 -5.27 -3.34 7.09
CA GLU A 61 -5.03 -4.60 6.39
C GLU A 61 -6.20 -4.79 5.45
N TRP A 62 -6.09 -4.17 4.27
CA TRP A 62 -7.12 -4.16 3.24
C TRP A 62 -6.61 -4.76 1.93
N GLY A 63 -7.44 -5.54 1.27
CA GLY A 63 -7.21 -6.04 -0.09
C GLY A 63 -7.06 -4.87 -1.05
N GLY A 64 -6.10 -4.98 -1.96
CA GLY A 64 -5.65 -3.87 -2.80
C GLY A 64 -4.55 -3.04 -2.14
N LEU A 65 -4.73 -2.59 -0.90
CA LEU A 65 -3.72 -1.82 -0.17
C LEU A 65 -2.49 -2.68 0.15
N VAL A 66 -2.69 -3.90 0.65
CA VAL A 66 -1.60 -4.82 0.99
C VAL A 66 -0.75 -5.16 -0.23
N ARG A 67 -1.36 -5.51 -1.36
CA ARG A 67 -0.61 -5.78 -2.60
C ARG A 67 0.06 -4.55 -3.23
N SER A 68 -0.56 -3.37 -3.15
CA SER A 68 -0.09 -2.19 -3.90
C SER A 68 0.86 -1.29 -3.09
N PHE A 69 0.78 -1.32 -1.76
CA PHE A 69 1.63 -0.50 -0.89
C PHE A 69 2.62 -1.36 -0.10
N TYR A 70 2.13 -2.23 0.79
CA TYR A 70 2.99 -2.97 1.71
C TYR A 70 3.90 -3.98 0.99
N LYS A 71 3.37 -4.73 0.02
CA LYS A 71 4.18 -5.64 -0.80
C LYS A 71 5.31 -4.91 -1.52
N GLN A 72 5.06 -3.72 -2.06
CA GLN A 72 6.09 -2.95 -2.76
C GLN A 72 7.21 -2.49 -1.83
N ARG A 73 6.89 -2.14 -0.58
CA ARG A 73 7.89 -1.85 0.46
C ARG A 73 8.75 -3.09 0.76
N TYR A 74 8.14 -4.25 0.94
CA TYR A 74 8.87 -5.50 1.17
C TYR A 74 9.75 -5.90 -0.02
N LEU A 75 9.26 -5.77 -1.25
CA LEU A 75 10.06 -6.06 -2.45
C LEU A 75 11.31 -5.17 -2.53
N LEU A 76 11.18 -3.88 -2.20
CA LEU A 76 12.32 -2.97 -2.16
C LEU A 76 13.30 -3.34 -1.04
N LEU A 77 12.78 -3.65 0.16
CA LEU A 77 13.59 -4.10 1.28
C LEU A 77 14.41 -5.34 0.91
N PHE A 78 13.76 -6.38 0.38
CA PHE A 78 14.44 -7.63 0.04
C PHE A 78 15.46 -7.45 -1.09
N ARG A 79 15.15 -6.64 -2.09
CA ARG A 79 16.11 -6.30 -3.15
C ARG A 79 17.35 -5.64 -2.57
N MET A 80 17.20 -4.57 -1.79
CA MET A 80 18.33 -3.84 -1.20
C MET A 80 19.11 -4.71 -0.20
N ALA A 81 18.43 -5.57 0.56
CA ALA A 81 19.08 -6.51 1.45
C ALA A 81 19.90 -7.56 0.69
N GLN A 82 19.36 -8.10 -0.41
CA GLN A 82 20.06 -9.04 -1.27
C GLN A 82 21.32 -8.41 -1.89
N GLU A 83 21.20 -7.20 -2.46
CA GLU A 83 22.34 -6.44 -3.00
C GLU A 83 23.45 -6.26 -1.95
N LYS A 84 23.08 -6.03 -0.68
CA LYS A 84 24.05 -5.91 0.42
C LYS A 84 24.68 -7.22 0.86
N LEU A 85 23.97 -8.33 0.72
CA LEU A 85 24.54 -9.66 0.98
C LEU A 85 25.50 -10.09 -0.14
N GLU A 86 25.25 -9.64 -1.37
CA GLU A 86 26.07 -9.94 -2.55
C GLU A 86 27.32 -9.06 -2.68
N ASP A 87 27.34 -7.87 -2.07
CA ASP A 87 28.52 -6.99 -1.95
C ASP A 87 28.97 -6.78 -0.48
N PRO A 88 29.70 -7.74 0.12
CA PRO A 88 30.20 -7.62 1.48
C PRO A 88 31.22 -6.49 1.68
N GLN A 89 31.84 -5.98 0.61
CA GLN A 89 32.84 -4.91 0.66
C GLN A 89 32.18 -3.52 0.64
N GLY A 90 30.94 -3.41 0.16
CA GLY A 90 30.13 -2.18 0.09
C GLY A 90 29.57 -1.68 1.43
N GLY A 91 30.07 -2.20 2.56
CA GLY A 91 29.63 -1.84 3.91
C GLY A 91 28.29 -2.45 4.32
N GLY A 92 27.95 -2.30 5.62
CA GLY A 92 26.73 -2.86 6.19
C GLY A 92 25.43 -2.17 5.78
N TRP A 93 24.30 -2.67 6.30
CA TRP A 93 22.98 -2.09 6.10
C TRP A 93 22.92 -0.63 6.56
N ASN A 94 22.45 0.26 5.69
CA ASN A 94 22.19 1.66 6.02
C ASN A 94 20.67 1.89 6.06
N GLN A 95 20.14 1.98 7.28
CA GLN A 95 18.71 2.18 7.50
C GLN A 95 18.18 3.49 6.86
N GLY A 96 18.94 4.58 6.94
CA GLY A 96 18.52 5.87 6.36
C GLY A 96 18.44 5.84 4.83
N GLN A 97 19.35 5.12 4.16
CA GLN A 97 19.29 4.92 2.71
C GLN A 97 18.04 4.14 2.29
N TYR A 98 17.68 3.10 3.04
CA TYR A 98 16.43 2.37 2.80
C TYR A 98 15.20 3.25 3.06
N GLU A 99 15.18 4.01 4.15
CA GLU A 99 14.06 4.89 4.49
C GLU A 99 13.82 5.97 3.42
N ASP A 100 14.89 6.54 2.88
CA ASP A 100 14.85 7.48 1.75
C ASP A 100 14.37 6.79 0.46
N ALA A 101 14.90 5.60 0.17
CA ALA A 101 14.53 4.83 -1.01
C ALA A 101 13.04 4.45 -0.98
N VAL A 102 12.55 3.90 0.13
CA VAL A 102 11.16 3.46 0.25
C VAL A 102 10.18 4.64 0.22
N LEU A 103 10.54 5.78 0.83
CA LEU A 103 9.72 6.99 0.75
C LEU A 103 9.58 7.48 -0.70
N ARG A 104 10.69 7.56 -1.44
CA ARG A 104 10.72 8.15 -2.79
C ARG A 104 10.20 7.21 -3.86
N GLN A 105 10.52 5.93 -3.77
CA GLN A 105 10.25 4.96 -4.83
C GLN A 105 8.89 4.28 -4.66
N VAL A 106 8.37 4.20 -3.43
CA VAL A 106 7.12 3.47 -3.15
C VAL A 106 6.06 4.39 -2.58
N GLU A 107 6.34 5.02 -1.43
CA GLU A 107 5.27 5.62 -0.64
C GLU A 107 4.71 6.90 -1.24
N LEU A 108 5.57 7.85 -1.64
CA LEU A 108 5.14 9.11 -2.26
C LEU A 108 4.48 8.91 -3.64
N PRO A 109 4.98 8.03 -4.54
CA PRO A 109 4.28 7.70 -5.78
C PRO A 109 2.91 7.08 -5.54
N TRP A 110 2.80 6.12 -4.61
CA TRP A 110 1.53 5.43 -4.34
C TRP A 110 0.41 6.37 -3.85
N GLN A 111 0.75 7.43 -3.12
CA GLN A 111 -0.23 8.44 -2.69
C GLN A 111 -0.82 9.26 -3.84
N ARG A 112 -0.03 9.50 -4.89
CA ARG A 112 -0.43 10.28 -6.06
C ARG A 112 -1.04 9.43 -7.17
N ASP A 113 -0.96 8.11 -7.03
CA ASP A 113 -1.58 7.16 -7.95
C ASP A 113 -3.11 7.30 -7.92
N THR A 114 -3.73 7.09 -9.07
CA THR A 114 -5.19 7.14 -9.28
C THR A 114 -5.77 5.80 -9.73
N THR A 115 -4.95 4.74 -9.71
CA THR A 115 -5.37 3.35 -9.96
C THR A 115 -6.58 3.01 -9.10
N THR A 116 -7.64 2.51 -9.74
CA THR A 116 -8.88 2.11 -9.09
C THR A 116 -8.80 0.67 -8.58
N PHE A 117 -9.44 0.42 -7.44
CA PHE A 117 -9.51 -0.90 -6.84
C PHE A 117 -10.97 -1.39 -6.74
N PRO A 118 -11.22 -2.70 -6.80
CA PRO A 118 -12.56 -3.27 -6.64
C PRO A 118 -13.23 -2.85 -5.33
N SER A 119 -14.52 -2.52 -5.40
CA SER A 119 -15.35 -2.16 -4.25
C SER A 119 -16.33 -3.27 -3.84
N THR A 120 -16.31 -4.40 -4.56
CA THR A 120 -17.03 -5.63 -4.21
C THR A 120 -16.03 -6.77 -4.06
N PRO A 121 -16.34 -7.78 -3.23
CA PRO A 121 -15.47 -8.95 -3.06
C PRO A 121 -15.13 -9.61 -4.39
N GLU A 122 -13.87 -10.00 -4.56
CA GLU A 122 -13.36 -10.63 -5.79
C GLU A 122 -13.53 -12.16 -5.77
N HIS A 123 -13.59 -12.75 -4.58
CA HIS A 123 -13.61 -14.21 -4.36
C HIS A 123 -14.47 -14.60 -3.15
N SER A 124 -14.80 -15.89 -3.04
CA SER A 124 -15.42 -16.46 -1.83
C SER A 124 -14.38 -16.63 -0.72
N ALA A 125 -14.66 -16.08 0.46
CA ALA A 125 -13.78 -16.20 1.63
C ALA A 125 -13.51 -17.66 2.02
N VAL A 126 -14.52 -18.52 1.88
CA VAL A 126 -14.40 -19.96 2.20
C VAL A 126 -13.50 -20.68 1.19
N GLU A 127 -13.57 -20.31 -0.09
CA GLU A 127 -12.74 -20.93 -1.13
C GLU A 127 -11.28 -20.50 -0.99
N VAL A 128 -11.04 -19.19 -0.83
CA VAL A 128 -9.68 -18.65 -0.63
C VAL A 128 -9.07 -19.29 0.61
N SER A 129 -9.76 -19.30 1.75
CA SER A 129 -9.23 -19.88 2.99
C SER A 129 -8.87 -21.35 2.91
N LYS A 130 -9.47 -22.13 2.00
CA LYS A 130 -9.12 -23.55 1.80
C LYS A 130 -7.92 -23.75 0.89
N ALA A 131 -7.62 -22.77 0.03
CA ALA A 131 -6.52 -22.82 -0.92
C ALA A 131 -5.20 -22.27 -0.34
N LEU A 132 -5.28 -21.57 0.80
CA LEU A 132 -4.11 -21.10 1.58
C LEU A 132 -3.57 -22.21 2.49
#